data_AF-F7ZBR0-F1
#
_entry.id   AF-F7ZBR0-F1
#
_cell.length_a   1.000
_cell.length_b   1.000
_cell.length_c   1.000
_cell.angle_alpha   90.00
_cell.angle_beta   90.00
_cell.angle_gamma   90.00
#
_symmetry.space_group_name_H-M   'P 1'
#
loop_
_entity.id
_entity.type
_entity.pdbx_description
1 polymer ?
#
loop_
_entity_poly.entity_id
_entity_poly.type
_entity_poly.pdbx_seq_one_letter_code
_entity_poly.pdbx_strand_id
1 'polypeptide(L)' 'MTTIFIDTNILMNDRFFRSSSAKAFLKACSFLGVQVVIPDVVFDELLGNFSARLQEKADAYQKSSRELKQLVELEHSPLS' A
#
# COMPACT_ATOMS: atom_id res chain seq x y z
N MET A 1 23.05 16.64 -16.27
CA MET A 1 21.88 15.78 -16.48
C MET A 1 21.41 15.37 -15.10
N THR A 2 20.17 15.70 -14.73
CA THR A 2 19.68 15.45 -13.37
C THR A 2 19.03 14.08 -13.32
N THR A 3 19.36 13.29 -12.30
CA THR A 3 18.79 11.96 -12.07
C THR A 3 18.04 11.96 -10.75
N ILE A 4 16.81 11.47 -10.77
CA ILE A 4 15.96 11.31 -9.59
C ILE A 4 15.88 9.81 -9.28
N PHE A 5 16.21 9.47 -8.04
CA PHE A 5 16.00 8.13 -7.49
C PHE A 5 14.69 8.10 -6.73
N ILE A 6 13.84 7.14 -7.07
CA ILE A 6 12.55 6.93 -6.42
C ILE A 6 12.77 6.00 -5.23
N ASP A 7 12.35 6.43 -4.04
CA ASP A 7 12.36 5.63 -2.81
C ASP A 7 11.05 4.86 -2.62
N THR A 8 11.09 3.78 -1.83
CA THR A 8 9.95 2.93 -1.47
C THR A 8 8.81 3.74 -0.87
N ASN A 9 9.10 4.75 -0.06
CA ASN A 9 8.08 5.60 0.57
C ASN A 9 7.24 6.37 -0.45
N ILE A 10 7.82 6.75 -1.59
CA ILE A 10 7.12 7.45 -2.66
C ILE A 10 6.14 6.52 -3.36
N LEU A 11 6.54 5.26 -3.59
CA LEU A 11 5.72 4.25 -4.25
C LEU A 11 4.65 3.65 -3.34
N MET A 12 4.90 3.57 -2.04
CA MET A 12 3.93 3.08 -1.05
C MET A 12 2.87 4.13 -0.67
N ASN A 13 3.10 5.40 -0.96
CA ASN A 13 2.18 6.47 -0.58
C ASN A 13 1.15 6.73 -1.68
N ASP A 14 -0.06 6.26 -1.41
CA ASP A 14 -1.25 6.38 -2.26
C ASP A 14 -1.66 7.83 -2.58
N ARG A 15 -1.06 8.84 -1.94
CA ARG A 15 -1.25 10.26 -2.28
C ARG A 15 -0.30 10.74 -3.36
N PHE A 16 0.94 10.24 -3.39
CA PHE A 16 1.98 10.71 -4.30
C PHE A 16 1.98 9.96 -5.63
N PHE A 17 1.69 8.66 -5.60
CA PHE A 17 1.75 7.81 -6.80
C PHE A 17 0.38 7.35 -7.30
N ARG A 18 -0.63 8.23 -7.25
CA ARG A 18 -1.86 7.99 -8.01
C ARG A 18 -1.57 7.98 -9.51
N SER A 19 -2.29 7.16 -10.26
CA SER A 19 -2.06 6.94 -11.70
C SER A 19 -2.03 8.23 -12.53
N SER A 20 -2.78 9.26 -12.14
CA SER A 20 -2.78 10.58 -12.78
C SER A 20 -1.55 11.42 -12.41
N SER A 21 -1.23 11.51 -11.11
CA SER A 21 -0.08 12.29 -10.60
C SER A 21 1.26 11.71 -11.05
N ALA A 22 1.40 10.38 -11.02
CA ALA A 22 2.61 9.69 -11.48
C ALA A 22 2.87 9.93 -12.98
N LYS A 23 1.82 9.87 -13.81
CA LYS A 23 1.93 10.18 -15.25
C LYS A 23 2.33 11.63 -15.49
N ALA A 24 1.75 12.57 -14.75
CA ALA A 24 2.11 13.99 -14.87
C ALA A 24 3.58 14.24 -14.48
N PHE A 25 4.04 13.62 -13.38
CA PHE A 25 5.43 13.68 -12.94
C PHE A 25 6.40 13.12 -13.99
N LEU A 26 6.17 11.90 -14.48
CA LEU A 26 7.03 11.28 -15.49
C LEU A 26 7.06 12.08 -16.80
N LYS A 27 5.93 12.68 -17.19
CA LYS A 27 5.86 13.55 -18.37
C LYS A 27 6.68 14.84 -18.18
N ALA A 28 6.62 15.44 -16.99
CA ALA A 28 7.43 16.60 -16.65
C ALA A 28 8.94 16.26 -16.65
N CYS A 29 9.33 15.11 -16.06
CA CYS A 29 10.71 14.64 -16.09
C CYS A 29 11.21 14.43 -17.52
N SER A 30 10.40 13.81 -18.38
CA SER A 30 10.72 13.62 -19.80
C SER A 30 10.92 14.96 -20.53
N PHE A 31 10.05 15.95 -20.29
CA PHE A 31 10.16 17.28 -20.90
C PHE A 31 11.42 18.03 -20.44
N LEU A 32 11.79 17.87 -19.17
CA LEU A 32 12.96 18.53 -18.56
C LEU A 32 14.28 17.77 -18.78
N GLY A 33 14.27 16.62 -19.47
CA GLY A 33 15.46 15.79 -19.66
C GLY A 33 16.01 15.20 -18.36
N VAL A 34 15.13 14.94 -17.39
CA VAL A 34 15.46 14.33 -16.10
C VAL A 34 15.30 12.82 -16.19
N GLN A 35 16.34 12.09 -15.80
CA GLN A 35 16.29 10.64 -15.73
C GLN A 35 15.63 10.20 -14.42
N VAL A 36 14.70 9.26 -14.48
CA VAL A 36 14.06 8.69 -13.29
C VAL A 36 14.51 7.24 -13.18
N VAL A 37 15.02 6.87 -12.00
CA VAL A 37 15.54 5.53 -11.71
C VAL A 37 14.82 4.99 -10.47
N ILE A 38 14.40 3.74 -10.55
CA ILE A 38 13.90 2.97 -9.40
C ILE A 38 14.97 1.91 -9.12
N PRO A 39 15.71 1.99 -8.00
CA PRO A 39 16.69 0.97 -7.63
C PRO A 39 16.05 -0.40 -7.41
N ASP A 40 16.76 -1.49 -7.69
CA ASP A 40 16.24 -2.86 -7.51
C ASP A 40 15.84 -3.15 -6.06
N VAL A 41 16.60 -2.64 -5.09
CA VAL A 41 16.29 -2.75 -3.65
C VAL A 41 14.90 -2.20 -3.28
N VAL A 42 14.41 -1.20 -4.02
CA VAL A 42 13.07 -0.64 -3.78
C VAL A 42 11.98 -1.65 -4.16
N PHE A 43 12.20 -2.48 -5.19
CA PHE A 43 11.25 -3.55 -5.53
C PHE A 43 11.23 -4.64 -4.46
N ASP A 44 12.39 -5.01 -3.92
CA ASP A 44 12.48 -5.98 -2.82
C ASP A 44 11.75 -5.49 -1.57
N GLU A 45 11.95 -4.21 -1.20
CA GLU A 45 11.27 -3.58 -0.08
C GLU A 45 9.75 -3.49 -0.29
N LEU A 46 9.30 -3.19 -1.52
CA LEU A 46 7.88 -3.18 -1.85
C LEU A 46 7.24 -4.55 -1.70
N LEU A 47 7.90 -5.61 -2.18
CA LEU A 47 7.42 -6.98 -2.06
C LEU A 47 7.35 -7.41 -0.59
N GLY A 48 8.39 -7.11 0.20
CA GLY A 48 8.42 -7.39 1.63
C GLY A 48 7.30 -6.66 2.39
N ASN A 49 7.13 -5.36 2.15
CA ASN A 49 6.09 -4.55 2.77
C ASN A 49 4.68 -4.98 2.36
N PHE A 50 4.49 -5.41 1.10
CA PHE A 50 3.21 -5.93 0.62
C PHE A 50 2.79 -7.18 1.40
N SER A 51 3.70 -8.16 1.55
CA SER A 51 3.43 -9.37 2.32
C SER A 51 3.08 -9.07 3.77
N ALA A 52 3.84 -8.18 4.43
CA ALA A 52 3.60 -7.81 5.81
C ALA A 52 2.25 -7.10 6.00
N ARG A 53 1.92 -6.13 5.13
CA ARG A 53 0.64 -5.43 5.17
C ARG A 53 -0.54 -6.34 4.88
N LEU A 54 -0.40 -7.27 3.94
CA LEU A 54 -1.46 -8.22 3.62
C LEU A 54 -1.76 -9.11 4.81
N GLN A 55 -0.72 -9.62 5.47
CA GLN A 55 -0.86 -10.43 6.69
C GLN A 55 -1.54 -9.63 7.81
N GLU A 56 -1.10 -8.40 8.07
CA GLU A 56 -1.71 -7.52 9.07
C GLU A 56 -3.20 -7.30 8.80
N LYS A 57 -3.58 -7.06 7.54
CA LYS A 57 -4.99 -6.91 7.15
C LYS A 57 -5.79 -8.20 7.26
N ALA A 58 -5.18 -9.35 6.95
CA ALA A 58 -5.81 -10.65 7.10
C ALA A 58 -6.07 -10.97 8.58
N ASP A 59 -5.10 -10.71 9.45
CA ASP A 59 -5.23 -10.92 10.89
C ASP A 59 -6.29 -9.99 11.50
N ALA A 60 -6.29 -8.71 11.10
CA ALA A 60 -7.31 -7.75 11.49
C ALA A 60 -8.71 -8.21 11.04
N TYR A 61 -8.85 -8.68 9.80
CA TYR A 61 -10.11 -9.21 9.29
C TYR A 61 -10.57 -10.44 10.08
N GLN A 62 -9.68 -11.41 10.34
CA GLN A 62 -10.02 -12.59 11.13
C GLN A 62 -10.47 -12.22 12.54
N LYS A 63 -9.78 -11.26 13.19
CA LYS A 63 -10.16 -10.76 14.51
C LYS A 63 -11.55 -10.15 14.49
N SER A 64 -11.82 -9.21 13.58
CA SER A 64 -13.12 -8.58 13.45
C SER A 64 -14.23 -9.57 13.09
N SER A 65 -13.94 -10.59 12.27
CA SER A 65 -14.89 -11.65 11.92
C SER A 65 -15.27 -12.51 13.14
N ARG A 66 -14.30 -12.83 14.02
CA ARG A 66 -14.56 -13.55 15.28
C ARG A 66 -15.39 -12.72 16.25
N GLU A 67 -15.06 -11.45 16.41
CA GLU A 67 -15.81 -10.51 17.28
C GLU A 67 -17.26 -10.37 16.79
N LEU A 68 -17.47 -10.22 15.48
CA LEU A 68 -18.82 -10.19 14.89
C LEU A 68 -19.58 -11.49 15.16
N LYS A 69 -18.93 -12.65 15.00
CA LYS A 69 -19.59 -13.94 15.26
C LYS A 69 -20.05 -14.07 16.72
N GLN A 70 -19.24 -13.62 17.67
CA GLN A 70 -19.60 -13.62 19.09
C GLN A 70 -20.78 -12.70 19.38
N LEU A 71 -20.82 -11.50 18.78
CA LEU A 71 -21.95 -10.58 18.92
C LEU A 71 -23.25 -11.18 18.36
N VAL A 72 -23.19 -11.84 17.20
CA VAL A 72 -24.35 -12.52 16.61
C VAL A 72 -24.82 -13.68 17.49
N GLU A 73 -23.92 -14.48 18.05
CA GLU A 73 -24.27 -15.57 18.98
C GLU A 73 -24.90 -15.05 20.27
N LEU A 74 -24.46 -13.90 20.79
CA LEU A 74 -25.05 -13.23 21.94
C LEU A 74 -26.46 -12.67 21.67
N GLU A 75 -26.71 -12.12 20.48
CA GLU A 75 -28.06 -11.68 20.06
C GLU A 75 -29.04 -12.84 19.92
N HIS A 76 -28.57 -14.02 19.50
CA HIS A 76 -29.40 -15.21 19.29
C HIS A 76 -29.56 -16.08 20.55
N SER A 77 -28.87 -15.76 21.64
CA SER A 77 -29.06 -16.44 22.93
C SER A 77 -30.30 -15.84 23.61
N PRO A 78 -31.43 -16.56 23.69
CA PRO A 78 -32.60 -16.05 24.37
C PRO A 78 -32.26 -15.89 25.85
N LEU A 79 -32.47 -14.68 26.38
CA LEU A 79 -32.49 -14.38 27.81
C LEU A 79 -33.23 -15.50 28.53
N SER A 80 -32.47 -16.31 29.28
CA SER A 80 -33.00 -17.27 30.26
C SER A 80 -33.22 -16.55 31.58
#